data_AF-A0AA96XM08-F1
#
_entry.id   AF-A0AA96XM08-F1
#
_cell.length_a   1.000
_cell.length_b   1.000
_cell.length_c   1.000
_cell.angle_alpha   90.00
_cell.angle_beta   90.00
_cell.angle_gamma   90.00
#
_symmetry.space_group_name_H-M   'P 1'
#
loop_
_entity.id
_entity.type
_entity.pdbx_description
1 polymer ?
#
loop_
_entity_poly.entity_id
_entity_poly.type
_entity_poly.pdbx_seq_one_letter_code
_entity_poly.pdbx_strand_id
1 'polypeptide(L)'
;MRRLVPALLSASLMVGCGPTGSESEPSSSSTEHQDAPLTTTDVDVAPECQGLLTFVNTASLSTLDAYLPSDVAQNLVGYRATAPFSTLAQVSGVRGVGPVRLTQIEGGARALGYITSTCAGILDELALSTDDAAALVNLVNTIDSSALYAVLPYAWNGATNLLNLRPFTSAEAISEVTGIGTVSLRNLRNAATQGYALTALIAVINAQEESLWTSRLSQDFDIQDVIDGAHGNGEFDSAQCFGIDPSLFPAGQVWTVRPELATGTEVYNEIESTVGYADRNEPLPEPLHTDGLAELQARTAGRTFKGCFISYEKGPWGGIQVKFYVDTVTGYRILSEQHWSE
;
A
#
# COMPACT_ATOMS: atom_id res chain seq x y z
N MET A 1 17.32 -1.51 -80.12
CA MET A 1 18.68 -0.94 -80.27
C MET A 1 19.09 -0.40 -78.90
N ARG A 2 20.01 -1.05 -78.16
CA ARG A 2 21.41 -0.60 -77.95
C ARG A 2 21.47 0.92 -77.64
N ARG A 3 21.92 1.40 -76.48
CA ARG A 3 23.30 1.32 -75.91
C ARG A 3 23.29 1.83 -74.45
N LEU A 4 23.88 1.11 -73.49
CA LEU A 4 25.24 1.22 -72.92
C LEU A 4 25.43 2.32 -71.84
N VAL A 5 25.66 1.80 -70.63
CA VAL A 5 26.44 2.23 -69.43
C VAL A 5 27.92 2.59 -69.83
N PRO A 6 28.91 3.00 -68.98
CA PRO A 6 29.04 3.68 -67.64
C PRO A 6 29.99 4.92 -67.68
N ALA A 7 30.27 5.55 -66.52
CA ALA A 7 31.64 5.98 -66.18
C ALA A 7 31.89 6.02 -64.65
N LEU A 8 32.88 5.22 -64.23
CA LEU A 8 33.58 5.17 -62.94
C LEU A 8 34.54 6.36 -62.78
N LEU A 9 34.87 6.77 -61.54
CA LEU A 9 36.17 7.27 -61.04
C LEU A 9 35.92 7.87 -59.63
N SER A 10 36.73 7.72 -58.58
CA SER A 10 37.85 6.85 -58.21
C SER A 10 38.10 7.09 -56.71
N ALA A 11 38.58 6.05 -56.02
CA ALA A 11 39.09 6.12 -54.66
C ALA A 11 40.41 6.92 -54.58
N SER A 12 40.70 7.51 -53.41
CA SER A 12 42.02 7.41 -52.75
C SER A 12 42.00 7.95 -51.32
N LEU A 13 42.63 7.16 -50.47
CA LEU A 13 42.89 7.30 -49.04
C LEU A 13 43.96 8.37 -48.74
N MET A 14 43.92 8.98 -47.54
CA MET A 14 45.11 9.18 -46.71
C MET A 14 44.76 9.31 -45.22
N VAL A 15 45.67 8.78 -44.41
CA VAL A 15 45.64 8.46 -42.98
C VAL A 15 46.11 9.63 -42.10
N GLY A 16 45.56 9.77 -40.89
CA GLY A 16 46.09 10.66 -39.82
C GLY A 16 45.45 10.39 -38.44
N CYS A 17 46.27 10.11 -37.43
CA CYS A 17 45.96 9.46 -36.14
C CYS A 17 45.19 10.28 -35.07
N GLY A 18 44.09 9.71 -34.55
CA GLY A 18 43.66 9.57 -33.13
C GLY A 18 43.38 10.80 -32.22
N PRO A 19 42.81 10.59 -31.02
CA PRO A 19 41.67 9.76 -30.63
C PRO A 19 40.59 10.60 -29.92
N THR A 20 39.31 10.24 -29.99
CA THR A 20 38.27 10.44 -28.94
C THR A 20 36.88 10.14 -29.50
N GLY A 21 36.09 9.35 -28.76
CA GLY A 21 34.69 9.10 -29.06
C GLY A 21 34.45 7.78 -29.78
N SER A 22 34.48 6.67 -29.05
CA SER A 22 33.66 5.52 -29.42
C SER A 22 32.20 5.97 -29.36
N GLU A 23 31.57 6.14 -30.52
CA GLU A 23 30.11 6.06 -30.62
C GLU A 23 29.73 4.61 -30.32
N SER A 24 29.47 4.37 -29.03
CA SER A 24 28.82 3.16 -28.58
C SER A 24 27.39 3.15 -29.11
N GLU A 25 27.04 2.03 -29.74
CA GLU A 25 25.70 1.61 -30.11
C GLU A 25 24.69 1.92 -28.98
N PRO A 26 23.45 2.29 -29.30
CA PRO A 26 22.44 2.50 -28.28
C PRO A 26 22.21 1.15 -27.59
N SER A 27 22.73 1.06 -26.37
CA SER A 27 22.41 -0.02 -25.46
C SER A 27 20.91 0.07 -25.22
N SER A 28 20.17 -0.86 -25.82
CA SER A 28 18.80 -1.17 -25.45
C SER A 28 18.81 -1.38 -23.94
N SER A 29 18.31 -0.39 -23.20
CA SER A 29 18.02 -0.53 -21.79
C SER A 29 17.08 -1.72 -21.67
N SER A 30 17.59 -2.76 -21.01
CA SER A 30 16.80 -3.84 -20.44
C SER A 30 15.56 -3.23 -19.80
N THR A 31 14.39 -3.77 -20.15
CA THR A 31 13.13 -3.56 -19.47
C THR A 31 13.31 -4.01 -18.01
N GLU A 32 13.87 -3.14 -17.17
CA GLU A 32 13.68 -3.21 -15.73
C GLU A 32 12.17 -3.15 -15.54
N HIS A 33 11.62 -4.21 -14.95
CA HIS A 33 10.32 -4.13 -14.30
C HIS A 33 10.37 -2.86 -13.44
N GLN A 34 9.57 -1.86 -13.78
CA GLN A 34 9.21 -0.82 -12.83
C GLN A 34 8.31 -1.49 -11.79
N ASP A 35 8.92 -2.30 -10.94
CA ASP A 35 8.33 -2.65 -9.67
C ASP A 35 8.30 -1.34 -8.88
N ALA A 36 7.09 -0.80 -8.70
CA ALA A 36 6.87 0.20 -7.68
C ALA A 36 7.45 -0.35 -6.37
N PRO A 37 8.25 0.42 -5.62
CA PRO A 37 8.82 -0.06 -4.38
C PRO A 37 7.68 -0.48 -3.45
N LEU A 38 7.61 -1.78 -3.15
CA LEU A 38 6.68 -2.34 -2.18
C LEU A 38 7.02 -1.74 -0.82
N THR A 39 6.15 -0.89 -0.28
CA THR A 39 6.31 -0.31 1.07
C THR A 39 5.87 -1.33 2.13
N THR A 40 6.25 -1.11 3.38
CA THR A 40 5.95 -1.98 4.54
C THR A 40 4.46 -2.17 4.84
N THR A 41 3.60 -1.45 4.12
CA THR A 41 2.13 -1.49 4.12
C THR A 41 1.52 -2.21 2.91
N ASP A 42 2.33 -2.68 1.96
CA ASP A 42 2.01 -3.81 1.09
C ASP A 42 2.04 -5.12 1.90
N VAL A 43 1.18 -5.18 2.92
CA VAL A 43 1.02 -6.41 3.69
C VAL A 43 0.23 -7.36 2.81
N ASP A 44 0.97 -8.21 2.10
CA ASP A 44 0.44 -9.35 1.34
C ASP A 44 -0.18 -10.42 2.27
N VAL A 45 -0.19 -10.18 3.59
CA VAL A 45 -0.63 -11.14 4.62
C VAL A 45 -1.47 -10.44 5.68
N ALA A 46 -2.78 -10.65 5.65
CA ALA A 46 -3.68 -10.21 6.72
C ALA A 46 -3.20 -10.72 8.10
N PRO A 47 -3.43 -9.98 9.21
CA PRO A 47 -3.01 -10.38 10.55
C PRO A 47 -3.42 -11.83 10.92
N GLU A 48 -4.63 -12.23 10.55
CA GLU A 48 -5.21 -13.56 10.76
C GLU A 48 -4.46 -14.66 10.00
N CYS A 49 -3.72 -14.28 8.96
CA CYS A 49 -2.93 -15.16 8.10
C CYS A 49 -1.42 -15.13 8.40
N GLN A 50 -0.95 -14.35 9.38
CA GLN A 50 0.48 -14.29 9.76
C GLN A 50 1.05 -15.65 10.20
N GLY A 51 0.18 -16.59 10.56
CA GLY A 51 0.53 -17.99 10.77
C GLY A 51 1.19 -18.66 9.55
N LEU A 52 0.92 -18.21 8.32
CA LEU A 52 1.58 -18.70 7.10
C LEU A 52 3.10 -18.46 7.15
N LEU A 53 3.50 -17.22 7.45
CA LEU A 53 4.91 -16.87 7.57
C LEU A 53 5.54 -17.56 8.78
N THR A 54 4.81 -17.67 9.89
CA THR A 54 5.27 -18.43 11.06
C THR A 54 5.55 -19.89 10.70
N PHE A 55 4.64 -20.55 9.98
CA PHE A 55 4.81 -21.93 9.53
C PHE A 55 6.05 -22.09 8.65
N VAL A 56 6.19 -21.28 7.60
CA VAL A 56 7.34 -21.35 6.69
C VAL A 56 8.65 -21.00 7.37
N ASN A 57 8.65 -20.13 8.39
CA ASN A 57 9.86 -19.75 9.13
C ASN A 57 10.29 -20.77 10.19
N THR A 58 9.36 -21.54 10.77
CA THR A 58 9.64 -22.36 11.97
C THR A 58 9.51 -23.86 11.77
N ALA A 59 8.70 -24.33 10.82
CA ALA A 59 8.48 -25.77 10.59
C ALA A 59 9.78 -26.48 10.23
N SER A 60 10.03 -27.69 10.74
CA SER A 60 11.22 -28.47 10.37
C SER A 60 11.23 -28.82 8.87
N LEU A 61 12.40 -29.14 8.31
CA LEU A 61 12.49 -29.65 6.92
C LEU A 61 11.54 -30.83 6.71
N SER A 62 11.53 -31.80 7.63
CA SER A 62 10.64 -32.96 7.58
C SER A 62 9.16 -32.60 7.63
N THR A 63 8.80 -31.50 8.30
CA THR A 63 7.43 -31.01 8.34
C THR A 63 7.05 -30.36 7.01
N LEU A 64 7.94 -29.56 6.43
CA LEU A 64 7.72 -28.94 5.12
C LEU A 64 7.68 -30.00 4.00
N ASP A 65 8.55 -31.00 4.04
CA ASP A 65 8.60 -32.14 3.12
C ASP A 65 7.29 -32.95 3.10
N ALA A 66 6.51 -32.93 4.17
CA ALA A 66 5.22 -33.62 4.22
C ALA A 66 4.15 -32.94 3.34
N TYR A 67 4.32 -31.65 3.03
CA TYR A 67 3.36 -30.84 2.26
C TYR A 67 3.93 -30.35 0.93
N LEU A 68 5.26 -30.31 0.79
CA LEU A 68 5.98 -29.76 -0.36
C LEU A 68 6.95 -30.79 -0.95
N PRO A 69 7.28 -30.69 -2.25
CA PRO A 69 8.41 -31.42 -2.81
C PRO A 69 9.70 -31.13 -2.03
N SER A 70 10.54 -32.14 -1.85
CA SER A 70 11.71 -32.01 -0.97
C SER A 70 12.73 -30.98 -1.43
N ASP A 71 12.88 -30.76 -2.73
CA ASP A 71 13.72 -29.70 -3.27
C ASP A 71 13.19 -28.29 -2.91
N VAL A 72 11.86 -28.10 -2.95
CA VAL A 72 11.22 -26.84 -2.55
C VAL A 72 11.36 -26.61 -1.05
N ALA A 73 11.12 -27.63 -0.22
CA ALA A 73 11.27 -27.54 1.22
C ALA A 73 12.72 -27.24 1.63
N GLN A 74 13.71 -27.87 0.97
CA GLN A 74 15.13 -27.56 1.15
C GLN A 74 15.45 -26.11 0.77
N ASN A 75 14.91 -25.62 -0.35
CA ASN A 75 15.13 -24.23 -0.78
C ASN A 75 14.56 -23.23 0.25
N LEU A 76 13.35 -23.48 0.78
CA LEU A 76 12.74 -22.65 1.82
C LEU A 76 13.56 -22.63 3.11
N VAL A 77 14.00 -23.80 3.58
CA VAL A 77 14.85 -23.92 4.78
C VAL A 77 16.20 -23.24 4.57
N GLY A 78 16.81 -23.43 3.40
CA GLY A 78 18.07 -22.79 3.04
C GLY A 78 17.97 -21.27 3.00
N TYR A 79 16.88 -20.74 2.43
CA TYR A 79 16.65 -19.30 2.34
C TYR A 79 16.46 -18.67 3.73
N ARG A 80 15.53 -19.22 4.54
CA ARG A 80 15.23 -18.67 5.87
C ARG A 80 16.38 -18.76 6.88
N ALA A 81 17.36 -19.65 6.63
CA ALA A 81 18.58 -19.72 7.44
C ALA A 81 19.46 -18.48 7.29
N THR A 82 19.30 -17.71 6.21
CA THR A 82 19.97 -16.42 6.01
C THR A 82 19.16 -15.28 6.64
N ALA A 83 17.86 -15.22 6.36
CA ALA A 83 16.93 -14.28 6.96
C ALA A 83 15.50 -14.86 6.94
N PRO A 84 14.73 -14.78 8.05
CA PRO A 84 13.32 -15.16 8.05
C PRO A 84 12.51 -14.38 7.00
N PHE A 85 11.50 -15.01 6.42
CA PHE A 85 10.56 -14.36 5.52
C PHE A 85 9.67 -13.36 6.27
N SER A 86 9.52 -12.17 5.72
CA SER A 86 8.62 -11.12 6.20
C SER A 86 7.40 -10.92 5.29
N THR A 87 7.40 -11.45 4.06
CA THR A 87 6.27 -11.32 3.11
C THR A 87 6.05 -12.62 2.32
N LEU A 88 4.84 -12.78 1.74
CA LEU A 88 4.56 -13.89 0.81
C LEU A 88 5.32 -13.73 -0.50
N ALA A 89 5.60 -12.50 -0.95
CA ALA A 89 6.42 -12.26 -2.14
C ALA A 89 7.85 -12.82 -1.99
N GLN A 90 8.44 -12.74 -0.79
CA GLN A 90 9.73 -13.38 -0.54
C GLN A 90 9.64 -14.91 -0.57
N VAL A 91 8.51 -15.47 -0.12
CA VAL A 91 8.23 -16.91 -0.16
C VAL A 91 8.04 -17.38 -1.61
N SER A 92 7.24 -16.68 -2.42
CA SER A 92 7.04 -16.97 -3.85
C SER A 92 8.30 -16.74 -4.68
N GLY A 93 9.17 -15.82 -4.26
CA GLY A 93 10.49 -15.61 -4.84
C GLY A 93 11.47 -16.78 -4.66
N VAL A 94 11.18 -17.74 -3.77
CA VAL A 94 12.02 -18.93 -3.60
C VAL A 94 11.85 -19.87 -4.78
N ARG A 95 12.97 -20.39 -5.29
CA ARG A 95 13.00 -21.31 -6.42
C ARG A 95 12.06 -22.49 -6.21
N GLY A 96 11.11 -22.63 -7.13
CA GLY A 96 10.12 -23.72 -7.14
C GLY A 96 8.84 -23.41 -6.37
N VAL A 97 8.72 -22.23 -5.75
CA VAL A 97 7.52 -21.79 -5.04
C VAL A 97 6.63 -20.95 -5.95
N GLY A 98 5.86 -21.62 -6.81
CA GLY A 98 4.78 -20.98 -7.55
C GLY A 98 3.43 -21.04 -6.82
N PRO A 99 2.33 -20.59 -7.46
CA PRO A 99 0.99 -20.56 -6.86
C PRO A 99 0.54 -21.89 -6.24
N VAL A 100 0.80 -23.01 -6.94
CA VAL A 100 0.49 -24.36 -6.42
C VAL A 100 1.20 -24.66 -5.10
N ARG A 101 2.44 -24.19 -4.94
CA ARG A 101 3.20 -24.41 -3.71
C ARG A 101 2.76 -23.47 -2.60
N LEU A 102 2.31 -22.25 -2.92
CA LEU A 102 1.66 -21.38 -1.95
C LEU A 102 0.38 -22.02 -1.39
N THR A 103 -0.46 -22.63 -2.24
CA THR A 103 -1.65 -23.38 -1.78
C THR A 103 -1.27 -24.57 -0.88
N GLN A 104 -0.18 -25.29 -1.19
CA GLN A 104 0.30 -26.38 -0.34
C GLN A 104 0.84 -25.90 1.00
N ILE A 105 1.56 -24.77 1.01
CA ILE A 105 2.00 -24.09 2.23
C ILE A 105 0.80 -23.72 3.11
N GLU A 106 -0.23 -23.12 2.50
CA GLU A 106 -1.47 -22.80 3.21
C GLU A 106 -2.12 -24.05 3.81
N GLY A 107 -2.25 -25.12 3.02
CA GLY A 107 -2.79 -26.39 3.48
C GLY A 107 -2.02 -26.98 4.67
N GLY A 108 -0.68 -26.93 4.64
CA GLY A 108 0.18 -27.37 5.74
C GLY A 108 0.05 -26.51 6.99
N ALA A 109 0.06 -25.17 6.83
CA ALA A 109 -0.14 -24.23 7.92
C ALA A 109 -1.50 -24.45 8.61
N ARG A 110 -2.55 -24.66 7.82
CA ARG A 110 -3.91 -24.92 8.31
C ARG A 110 -4.00 -26.26 9.03
N ALA A 111 -3.45 -27.33 8.45
CA ALA A 111 -3.46 -28.67 9.04
C ALA A 111 -2.74 -28.74 10.39
N LEU A 112 -1.72 -27.90 10.58
CA LEU A 112 -0.93 -27.83 11.81
C LEU A 112 -1.37 -26.71 12.77
N GLY A 113 -2.46 -26.00 12.46
CA GLY A 113 -3.06 -24.99 13.34
C GLY A 113 -2.31 -23.66 13.43
N TYR A 114 -1.43 -23.36 12.47
CA TYR A 114 -0.80 -22.04 12.38
C TYR A 114 -1.78 -20.97 11.91
N ILE A 115 -2.73 -21.34 11.04
CA ILE A 115 -3.84 -20.48 10.62
C ILE A 115 -5.17 -21.18 10.91
N THR A 116 -6.21 -20.39 11.17
CA THR A 116 -7.54 -20.90 11.50
C THR A 116 -8.56 -20.52 10.42
N SER A 117 -9.85 -20.75 10.69
CA SER A 117 -10.93 -20.35 9.79
C SER A 117 -11.02 -18.84 9.56
N THR A 118 -10.37 -18.01 10.36
CA THR A 118 -10.33 -16.54 10.16
C THR A 118 -9.36 -16.10 9.05
N CYS A 119 -8.44 -16.98 8.62
CA CYS A 119 -7.66 -16.78 7.41
C CYS A 119 -8.38 -17.43 6.22
N ALA A 120 -8.80 -16.62 5.26
CA ALA A 120 -9.52 -17.10 4.06
C ALA A 120 -8.59 -17.89 3.12
N GLY A 121 -7.29 -17.59 3.13
CA GLY A 121 -6.28 -18.28 2.35
C GLY A 121 -5.48 -17.34 1.45
N ILE A 122 -4.67 -17.92 0.56
CA ILE A 122 -3.84 -17.18 -0.40
C ILE A 122 -4.53 -17.13 -1.77
N LEU A 123 -4.82 -15.93 -2.26
CA LEU A 123 -5.36 -15.66 -3.60
C LEU A 123 -4.39 -14.76 -4.36
N ASP A 124 -3.88 -15.20 -5.51
CA ASP A 124 -2.90 -14.46 -6.32
C ASP A 124 -1.76 -13.84 -5.49
N GLU A 125 -1.16 -14.63 -4.60
CA GLU A 125 -0.06 -14.22 -3.70
C GLU A 125 -0.46 -13.26 -2.56
N LEU A 126 -1.75 -12.95 -2.40
CA LEU A 126 -2.32 -12.20 -1.28
C LEU A 126 -3.02 -13.14 -0.30
N ALA A 127 -2.56 -13.17 0.95
CA ALA A 127 -3.26 -13.82 2.04
C ALA A 127 -4.30 -12.89 2.67
N LEU A 128 -5.57 -13.28 2.55
CA LEU A 128 -6.72 -12.50 3.01
C LEU A 128 -7.33 -13.09 4.28
N SER A 129 -7.81 -12.23 5.18
CA SER A 129 -8.73 -12.67 6.24
C SER A 129 -10.12 -12.98 5.66
N THR A 130 -10.98 -13.65 6.44
CA THR A 130 -12.38 -13.84 6.05
C THR A 130 -13.12 -12.52 5.90
N ASP A 131 -12.77 -11.52 6.70
CA ASP A 131 -13.40 -10.21 6.67
C ASP A 131 -12.94 -9.40 5.45
N ASP A 132 -11.65 -9.48 5.09
CA ASP A 132 -11.13 -8.89 3.85
C ASP A 132 -11.79 -9.51 2.62
N ALA A 133 -11.93 -10.84 2.59
CA ALA A 133 -12.58 -11.55 1.50
C ALA A 133 -14.06 -11.15 1.36
N ALA A 134 -14.78 -10.99 2.48
CA ALA A 134 -16.16 -10.53 2.47
C ALA A 134 -16.29 -9.06 2.02
N ALA A 135 -15.39 -8.19 2.50
CA ALA A 135 -15.34 -6.79 2.10
C ALA A 135 -15.05 -6.64 0.60
N LEU A 136 -14.12 -7.43 0.06
CA LEU A 136 -13.79 -7.48 -1.36
C LEU A 136 -15.00 -7.87 -2.20
N VAL A 137 -15.71 -8.94 -1.81
CA VAL A 137 -16.94 -9.37 -2.50
C VAL A 137 -18.02 -8.29 -2.45
N ASN A 138 -18.19 -7.64 -1.29
CA ASN A 138 -19.15 -6.55 -1.15
C ASN A 138 -18.78 -5.38 -2.08
N LEU A 139 -17.53 -4.90 -2.02
CA LEU A 139 -17.03 -3.82 -2.88
C LEU A 139 -17.29 -4.14 -4.35
N VAL A 140 -16.81 -5.29 -4.85
CA VAL A 140 -16.91 -5.63 -6.27
C VAL A 140 -18.35 -5.72 -6.72
N ASN A 141 -19.29 -6.12 -5.86
CA ASN A 141 -20.71 -6.19 -6.20
C ASN A 141 -21.43 -4.83 -6.17
N THR A 142 -20.96 -3.87 -5.37
CA THR A 142 -21.68 -2.59 -5.14
C THR A 142 -21.02 -1.36 -5.76
N ILE A 143 -19.70 -1.38 -5.99
CA ILE A 143 -18.96 -0.24 -6.55
C ILE A 143 -19.50 0.14 -7.93
N ASP A 144 -19.65 1.43 -8.22
CA ASP A 144 -20.07 1.89 -9.54
C ASP A 144 -18.96 1.69 -10.59
N SER A 145 -19.32 1.78 -11.86
CA SER A 145 -18.37 1.53 -12.94
C SER A 145 -17.19 2.52 -12.95
N SER A 146 -17.45 3.81 -12.72
CA SER A 146 -16.40 4.84 -12.74
C SER A 146 -15.39 4.62 -11.63
N ALA A 147 -15.86 4.38 -10.40
CA ALA A 147 -14.99 4.08 -9.28
C ALA A 147 -14.21 2.77 -9.49
N LEU A 148 -14.83 1.72 -10.06
CA LEU A 148 -14.12 0.47 -10.35
C LEU A 148 -13.01 0.64 -11.38
N TYR A 149 -13.24 1.40 -12.45
CA TYR A 149 -12.19 1.70 -13.42
C TYR A 149 -11.04 2.50 -12.81
N ALA A 150 -11.34 3.34 -11.81
CA ALA A 150 -10.31 4.10 -11.11
C ALA A 150 -9.57 3.28 -10.04
N VAL A 151 -10.18 2.25 -9.46
CA VAL A 151 -9.48 1.22 -8.65
C VAL A 151 -8.57 0.35 -9.52
N LEU A 152 -8.96 0.14 -10.78
CA LEU A 152 -8.28 -0.74 -11.74
C LEU A 152 -7.79 0.00 -13.00
N PRO A 153 -6.97 1.06 -12.87
CA PRO A 153 -6.65 1.96 -14.00
C PRO A 153 -5.90 1.25 -15.14
N TYR A 154 -5.13 0.21 -14.81
CA TYR A 154 -4.36 -0.58 -15.77
C TYR A 154 -5.01 -1.93 -16.13
N ALA A 155 -6.16 -2.24 -15.54
CA ALA A 155 -6.88 -3.50 -15.74
C ALA A 155 -8.31 -3.24 -16.26
N TRP A 156 -8.45 -2.37 -17.25
CA TRP A 156 -9.74 -1.97 -17.81
C TRP A 156 -10.60 -3.14 -18.28
N ASN A 157 -9.98 -4.13 -18.92
CA ASN A 157 -10.68 -5.36 -19.33
C ASN A 157 -11.13 -6.19 -18.11
N GLY A 158 -10.30 -6.25 -17.06
CA GLY A 158 -10.64 -6.89 -15.80
C GLY A 158 -11.83 -6.20 -15.12
N ALA A 159 -11.81 -4.87 -14.99
CA ALA A 159 -12.91 -4.08 -14.46
C ALA A 159 -14.22 -4.31 -15.24
N THR A 160 -14.15 -4.33 -16.57
CA THR A 160 -15.31 -4.61 -17.44
C THR A 160 -15.86 -6.01 -17.20
N ASN A 161 -14.98 -7.02 -17.09
CA ASN A 161 -15.40 -8.39 -16.82
C ASN A 161 -16.02 -8.54 -15.43
N LEU A 162 -15.45 -7.89 -14.40
CA LEU A 162 -16.03 -7.84 -13.07
C LEU A 162 -17.44 -7.27 -13.09
N LEU A 163 -17.68 -6.14 -13.77
CA LEU A 163 -19.02 -5.54 -13.90
C LEU A 163 -20.03 -6.51 -14.53
N ASN A 164 -19.62 -7.21 -15.59
CA ASN A 164 -20.48 -8.12 -16.35
C ASN A 164 -20.79 -9.43 -15.61
N LEU A 165 -19.89 -9.86 -14.72
CA LEU A 165 -19.99 -11.16 -14.03
C LEU A 165 -20.65 -11.05 -12.64
N ARG A 166 -21.05 -9.85 -12.22
CA ARG A 166 -21.81 -9.67 -10.97
C ARG A 166 -23.11 -10.50 -10.97
N PRO A 167 -23.55 -11.01 -9.80
CA PRO A 167 -22.90 -10.91 -8.50
C PRO A 167 -21.88 -12.03 -8.25
N PHE A 168 -20.80 -11.70 -7.51
CA PHE A 168 -19.84 -12.66 -7.00
C PHE A 168 -20.23 -13.15 -5.60
N THR A 169 -19.90 -14.40 -5.29
CA THR A 169 -20.14 -15.03 -3.97
C THR A 169 -18.88 -15.30 -3.17
N SER A 170 -17.69 -15.17 -3.77
CA SER A 170 -16.40 -15.39 -3.10
C SER A 170 -15.29 -14.53 -3.70
N ALA A 171 -14.27 -14.24 -2.89
CA ALA A 171 -13.06 -13.55 -3.33
C ALA A 171 -12.25 -14.36 -4.35
N GLU A 172 -12.27 -15.69 -4.23
CA GLU A 172 -11.64 -16.63 -5.19
C GLU A 172 -12.23 -16.47 -6.60
N ALA A 173 -13.57 -16.38 -6.70
CA ALA A 173 -14.23 -16.15 -7.98
C ALA A 173 -13.87 -14.79 -8.59
N ILE A 174 -13.52 -13.79 -7.77
CA ILE A 174 -13.04 -12.48 -8.23
C ILE A 174 -11.60 -12.57 -8.75
N SER A 175 -10.71 -13.28 -8.05
CA SER A 175 -9.32 -13.48 -8.50
C SER A 175 -9.23 -14.27 -9.81
N GLU A 176 -10.15 -15.20 -10.06
CA GLU A 176 -10.17 -16.03 -11.28
C GLU A 176 -10.68 -15.28 -12.53
N VAL A 177 -11.22 -14.08 -12.38
CA VAL A 177 -11.76 -13.29 -13.51
C VAL A 177 -10.64 -12.94 -14.47
N THR A 178 -10.83 -13.15 -15.77
CA THR A 178 -9.81 -12.78 -16.77
C THR A 178 -9.52 -11.28 -16.74
N GLY A 179 -8.23 -10.91 -16.62
CA GLY A 179 -7.79 -9.52 -16.39
C GLY A 179 -7.65 -9.17 -14.90
N ILE A 180 -8.14 -10.06 -14.04
CA ILE A 180 -7.79 -10.37 -12.66
C ILE A 180 -6.31 -10.70 -12.44
N GLY A 181 -5.54 -10.01 -11.61
CA GLY A 181 -4.21 -10.49 -11.24
C GLY A 181 -3.76 -9.86 -9.93
N THR A 182 -2.62 -10.28 -9.38
CA THR A 182 -2.14 -9.87 -8.04
C THR A 182 -2.26 -8.38 -7.77
N VAL A 183 -1.78 -7.51 -8.67
CA VAL A 183 -1.87 -6.05 -8.49
C VAL A 183 -3.32 -5.57 -8.48
N SER A 184 -4.16 -6.10 -9.37
CA SER A 184 -5.58 -5.75 -9.43
C SER A 184 -6.33 -6.21 -8.18
N LEU A 185 -6.05 -7.43 -7.71
CA LEU A 185 -6.63 -7.99 -6.50
C LEU A 185 -6.18 -7.22 -5.25
N ARG A 186 -4.91 -6.81 -5.20
CA ARG A 186 -4.38 -5.94 -4.13
C ARG A 186 -5.10 -4.60 -4.10
N ASN A 187 -5.27 -3.96 -5.26
CA ASN A 187 -5.99 -2.69 -5.37
C ASN A 187 -7.46 -2.82 -4.93
N LEU A 188 -8.15 -3.89 -5.36
CA LEU A 188 -9.52 -4.15 -4.94
C LEU A 188 -9.61 -4.43 -3.43
N ARG A 189 -8.66 -5.19 -2.87
CA ARG A 189 -8.57 -5.43 -1.42
C ARG A 189 -8.37 -4.12 -0.67
N ASN A 190 -7.42 -3.29 -1.09
CA ASN A 190 -7.14 -2.00 -0.46
C ASN A 190 -8.37 -1.07 -0.56
N ALA A 191 -9.01 -1.01 -1.72
CA ALA A 191 -10.27 -0.28 -1.90
C ALA A 191 -11.38 -0.80 -0.96
N ALA A 192 -11.45 -2.11 -0.73
CA ALA A 192 -12.47 -2.71 0.12
C ALA A 192 -12.19 -2.48 1.61
N THR A 193 -10.94 -2.57 2.04
CA THR A 193 -10.58 -2.60 3.47
C THR A 193 -10.07 -1.26 3.98
N GLN A 194 -9.51 -0.41 3.13
CA GLN A 194 -8.95 0.90 3.47
C GLN A 194 -9.79 2.07 2.94
N GLY A 195 -10.48 1.84 1.81
CA GLY A 195 -11.55 2.69 1.31
C GLY A 195 -11.20 3.55 0.11
N TYR A 196 -11.84 3.27 -1.03
CA TYR A 196 -11.50 3.95 -2.29
C TYR A 196 -11.84 5.43 -2.30
N ALA A 197 -13.04 5.83 -1.84
CA ALA A 197 -13.46 7.22 -1.94
C ALA A 197 -12.61 8.10 -1.02
N LEU A 198 -12.30 7.59 0.17
CA LEU A 198 -11.41 8.26 1.10
C LEU A 198 -9.96 8.28 0.57
N THR A 199 -9.42 7.17 0.06
CA THR A 199 -8.07 7.16 -0.52
C THR A 199 -7.97 8.07 -1.75
N ALA A 200 -8.99 8.14 -2.60
CA ALA A 200 -9.03 9.04 -3.76
C ALA A 200 -9.09 10.51 -3.34
N LEU A 201 -9.89 10.84 -2.31
CA LEU A 201 -9.92 12.18 -1.71
C LEU A 201 -8.54 12.56 -1.15
N ILE A 202 -7.90 11.66 -0.40
CA ILE A 202 -6.55 11.86 0.15
C ILE A 202 -5.53 12.09 -0.96
N ALA A 203 -5.57 11.30 -2.03
CA ALA A 203 -4.65 11.43 -3.15
C ALA A 203 -4.76 12.81 -3.83
N VAL A 204 -5.99 13.32 -4.01
CA VAL A 204 -6.21 14.65 -4.58
C VAL A 204 -5.68 15.75 -3.64
N ILE A 205 -5.96 15.66 -2.34
CA ILE A 205 -5.45 16.63 -1.35
C ILE A 205 -3.91 16.63 -1.33
N ASN A 206 -3.28 15.46 -1.34
CA ASN A 206 -1.83 15.33 -1.31
C ASN A 206 -1.15 15.76 -2.63
N ALA A 207 -1.89 15.76 -3.75
CA ALA A 207 -1.38 16.21 -5.04
C ALA A 207 -1.39 17.74 -5.20
N GLN A 208 -2.09 18.48 -4.32
CA GLN A 208 -2.08 19.95 -4.33
C GLN A 208 -0.65 20.47 -4.11
N GLU A 209 -0.29 21.51 -4.86
CA GLU A 209 1.04 22.13 -4.75
C GLU A 209 1.28 22.64 -3.33
N GLU A 210 2.51 22.47 -2.83
CA GLU A 210 2.87 22.98 -1.51
C GLU A 210 2.80 24.51 -1.51
N SER A 211 2.05 25.05 -0.55
CA SER A 211 1.86 26.49 -0.36
C SER A 211 2.09 26.89 1.09
N LEU A 212 1.94 28.18 1.40
CA LEU A 212 1.94 28.69 2.76
C LEU A 212 0.86 28.05 3.65
N TRP A 213 -0.17 27.44 3.04
CA TRP A 213 -1.28 26.80 3.72
C TRP A 213 -1.50 25.42 3.09
N THR A 214 -0.80 24.41 3.60
CA THR A 214 -0.81 23.05 3.02
C THR A 214 -1.53 22.08 3.95
N SER A 215 -2.30 21.15 3.38
CA SER A 215 -2.85 20.01 4.12
C SER A 215 -2.40 18.71 3.48
N ARG A 216 -2.10 17.73 4.33
CA ARG A 216 -1.82 16.35 3.92
C ARG A 216 -2.63 15.39 4.75
N LEU A 217 -3.04 14.29 4.13
CA LEU A 217 -3.70 13.19 4.81
C LEU A 217 -2.96 11.90 4.50
N SER A 218 -2.94 10.97 5.44
CA SER A 218 -2.41 9.64 5.18
C SER A 218 -3.21 8.58 5.92
N GLN A 219 -3.40 7.43 5.27
CA GLN A 219 -3.85 6.19 5.92
C GLN A 219 -2.67 5.24 6.17
N ASP A 220 -1.46 5.67 5.81
CA ASP A 220 -0.23 4.92 5.89
C ASP A 220 0.83 5.72 6.67
N PHE A 221 1.10 5.28 7.89
CA PHE A 221 2.12 5.84 8.76
C PHE A 221 2.48 4.84 9.86
N ASP A 222 3.71 4.93 10.34
CA ASP A 222 4.17 4.30 11.58
C ASP A 222 3.99 5.25 12.76
N ILE A 223 3.48 4.74 13.89
CA ILE A 223 3.19 5.57 15.07
C ILE A 223 4.48 6.11 15.68
N GLN A 224 5.54 5.30 15.71
CA GLN A 224 6.82 5.70 16.30
C GLN A 224 7.48 6.77 15.42
N ASP A 225 7.46 6.60 14.09
CA ASP A 225 8.00 7.63 13.18
C ASP A 225 7.31 8.98 13.37
N VAL A 226 5.98 8.99 13.57
CA VAL A 226 5.22 10.22 13.85
C VAL A 226 5.61 10.84 15.19
N ILE A 227 5.76 10.02 16.24
CA ILE A 227 6.16 10.46 17.58
C ILE A 227 7.60 10.98 17.60
N ASP A 228 8.50 10.36 16.83
CA ASP A 228 9.90 10.76 16.68
C ASP A 228 10.07 12.01 15.81
N GLY A 229 8.98 12.48 15.18
CA GLY A 229 8.90 13.76 14.50
C GLY A 229 9.13 13.71 13.00
N ALA A 230 8.94 12.57 12.34
CA ALA A 230 9.10 12.44 10.88
C ALA A 230 8.23 13.42 10.07
N HIS A 231 7.14 13.90 10.65
CA HIS A 231 6.18 14.83 10.04
C HIS A 231 6.36 16.28 10.53
N GLY A 232 7.36 16.55 11.37
CA GLY A 232 7.72 17.88 11.83
C GLY A 232 9.04 18.35 11.25
N ASN A 233 9.06 19.51 10.60
CA ASN A 233 10.32 20.20 10.23
C ASN A 233 10.43 21.59 10.90
N GLY A 234 9.75 21.77 12.04
CA GLY A 234 9.82 22.94 12.92
C GLY A 234 10.35 22.57 14.32
N GLU A 235 10.36 23.54 15.22
CA GLU A 235 10.66 23.32 16.64
C GLU A 235 9.46 22.65 17.32
N PHE A 236 9.68 21.57 18.06
CA PHE A 236 8.62 20.94 18.85
C PHE A 236 8.07 21.94 19.86
N ASP A 237 6.76 22.17 19.85
CA ASP A 237 6.10 23.02 20.84
C ASP A 237 5.38 22.17 21.89
N SER A 238 4.41 21.36 21.46
CA SER A 238 3.55 20.63 22.38
C SER A 238 2.99 19.35 21.78
N ALA A 239 2.72 18.37 22.64
CA ALA A 239 1.97 17.18 22.26
C ALA A 239 0.94 16.76 23.31
N GLN A 240 -0.23 16.31 22.84
CA GLN A 240 -1.26 15.68 23.66
C GLN A 240 -1.65 14.33 23.03
N CYS A 241 -1.40 13.25 23.78
CA CYS A 241 -1.71 11.89 23.36
C CYS A 241 -2.86 11.28 24.17
N PHE A 242 -3.45 10.21 23.64
CA PHE A 242 -4.51 9.43 24.27
C PHE A 242 -4.38 7.96 23.87
N GLY A 243 -4.42 7.05 24.83
CA GLY A 243 -4.27 5.61 24.57
C GLY A 243 -2.90 5.17 24.03
N ILE A 244 -1.89 6.04 24.07
CA ILE A 244 -0.49 5.75 23.72
C ILE A 244 0.30 5.53 25.01
N ASP A 245 1.20 4.53 25.00
CA ASP A 245 2.07 4.24 26.14
C ASP A 245 3.08 5.39 26.33
N PRO A 246 3.11 6.05 27.51
CA PRO A 246 4.02 7.16 27.76
C PRO A 246 5.51 6.81 27.68
N SER A 247 5.87 5.53 27.76
CA SER A 247 7.26 5.09 27.58
C SER A 247 7.79 5.28 26.15
N LEU A 248 6.90 5.52 25.17
CA LEU A 248 7.26 5.78 23.78
C LEU A 248 7.64 7.25 23.52
N PHE A 249 7.40 8.15 24.48
CA PHE A 249 7.60 9.59 24.26
C PHE A 249 9.08 9.98 24.35
N PRO A 250 9.57 10.82 23.42
CA PRO A 250 10.93 11.36 23.47
C PRO A 250 11.22 12.09 24.79
N ALA A 251 12.37 11.78 25.38
CA ALA A 251 12.79 12.40 26.64
C ALA A 251 13.08 13.90 26.47
N GLY A 252 12.68 14.70 27.46
CA GLY A 252 12.97 16.15 27.50
C GLY A 252 11.99 17.03 26.72
N GLN A 253 10.95 16.47 26.12
CA GLN A 253 9.87 17.20 25.46
C GLN A 253 8.59 17.22 26.30
N VAL A 254 7.70 18.18 26.04
CA VAL A 254 6.44 18.35 26.77
C VAL A 254 5.34 17.50 26.13
N TRP A 255 5.17 16.28 26.65
CA TRP A 255 4.10 15.36 26.26
C TRP A 255 3.05 15.28 27.36
N THR A 256 1.79 15.47 26.99
CA THR A 256 0.65 15.30 27.89
C THR A 256 -0.19 14.10 27.47
N VAL A 257 -0.79 13.39 28.43
CA VAL A 257 -1.72 12.29 28.13
C VAL A 257 -3.07 12.64 28.70
N ARG A 258 -4.06 12.77 27.82
CA ARG A 258 -5.46 12.91 28.26
C ARG A 258 -6.06 11.51 28.54
N PRO A 259 -6.97 11.39 29.52
CA PRO A 259 -7.47 10.09 29.96
C PRO A 259 -8.46 9.46 28.96
N GLU A 260 -9.19 10.25 28.18
CA GLU A 260 -10.19 9.74 27.24
C GLU A 260 -9.61 9.45 25.85
N LEU A 261 -10.01 8.30 25.29
CA LEU A 261 -9.80 7.95 23.88
C LEU A 261 -10.62 8.88 22.97
N ALA A 262 -10.15 9.13 21.76
CA ALA A 262 -10.93 9.87 20.77
C ALA A 262 -12.15 9.07 20.32
N THR A 263 -13.25 9.76 20.10
CA THR A 263 -14.47 9.15 19.54
C THR A 263 -14.44 9.19 18.02
N GLY A 264 -15.21 8.32 17.36
CA GLY A 264 -15.39 8.39 15.92
C GLY A 264 -15.85 9.74 15.38
N THR A 265 -16.70 10.44 16.14
CA THR A 265 -17.15 11.80 15.81
C THR A 265 -16.00 12.80 15.88
N GLU A 266 -15.12 12.69 16.87
CA GLU A 266 -13.93 13.53 16.96
C GLU A 266 -13.00 13.33 15.77
N VAL A 267 -12.73 12.07 15.41
CA VAL A 267 -11.93 11.74 14.22
C VAL A 267 -12.55 12.30 12.94
N TYR A 268 -13.86 12.10 12.76
CA TYR A 268 -14.57 12.61 11.59
C TYR A 268 -14.44 14.14 11.47
N ASN A 269 -14.74 14.89 12.54
CA ASN A 269 -14.71 16.35 12.51
C ASN A 269 -13.31 16.91 12.23
N GLU A 270 -12.27 16.25 12.75
CA GLU A 270 -10.88 16.70 12.58
C GLU A 270 -10.39 16.50 11.13
N ILE A 271 -10.75 15.37 10.52
CA ILE A 271 -10.43 15.11 9.12
C ILE A 271 -11.30 15.95 8.19
N GLU A 272 -12.60 16.11 8.47
CA GLU A 272 -13.48 17.03 7.74
C GLU A 272 -12.92 18.46 7.77
N SER A 273 -12.44 18.93 8.92
CA SER A 273 -11.76 20.23 9.03
C SER A 273 -10.50 20.30 8.16
N THR A 274 -9.71 19.22 8.10
CA THR A 274 -8.51 19.17 7.25
C THR A 274 -8.85 19.18 5.77
N VAL A 275 -9.88 18.43 5.37
CA VAL A 275 -10.39 18.40 3.99
C VAL A 275 -10.94 19.77 3.60
N GLY A 276 -11.74 20.41 4.46
CA GLY A 276 -12.28 21.75 4.21
C GLY A 276 -11.20 22.83 4.12
N TYR A 277 -10.09 22.65 4.85
CA TYR A 277 -8.92 23.52 4.73
C TYR A 277 -8.22 23.36 3.37
N ALA A 278 -8.04 22.12 2.89
CA ALA A 278 -7.50 21.85 1.56
C ALA A 278 -8.39 22.41 0.45
N ASP A 279 -9.71 22.19 0.54
CA ASP A 279 -10.71 22.68 -0.41
C ASP A 279 -10.74 24.21 -0.54
N ARG A 280 -10.58 24.90 0.59
CA ARG A 280 -10.53 26.37 0.61
C ARG A 280 -9.34 26.92 -0.20
N ASN A 281 -8.21 26.21 -0.20
CA ASN A 281 -6.98 26.67 -0.87
C ASN A 281 -6.96 26.25 -2.34
N GLU A 282 -7.40 25.04 -2.64
CA GLU A 282 -7.58 24.54 -4.00
C GLU A 282 -8.85 23.66 -4.05
N PRO A 283 -9.90 24.09 -4.77
CA PRO A 283 -11.20 23.39 -4.76
C PRO A 283 -11.09 21.92 -5.15
N LEU A 284 -11.69 21.06 -4.34
CA LEU A 284 -11.73 19.62 -4.54
C LEU A 284 -12.92 19.23 -5.42
N PRO A 285 -12.85 18.10 -6.15
CA PRO A 285 -14.01 17.56 -6.86
C PRO A 285 -15.11 17.15 -5.87
N GLU A 286 -16.29 17.79 -5.99
CA GLU A 286 -17.44 17.57 -5.08
C GLU A 286 -17.80 16.09 -4.84
N PRO A 287 -17.79 15.19 -5.85
CA PRO A 287 -18.07 13.77 -5.62
C PRO A 287 -17.04 13.12 -4.69
N LEU A 288 -15.75 13.43 -4.86
CA LEU A 288 -14.68 12.87 -4.01
C LEU A 288 -14.77 13.39 -2.58
N HIS A 289 -15.13 14.68 -2.42
CA HIS A 289 -15.34 15.29 -1.12
C HIS A 289 -16.49 14.60 -0.36
N THR A 290 -17.64 14.46 -1.00
CA THR A 290 -18.83 13.85 -0.39
C THR A 290 -18.61 12.36 -0.10
N ASP A 291 -18.15 11.61 -1.10
CA ASP A 291 -18.01 10.16 -0.98
C ASP A 291 -16.88 9.78 0.00
N GLY A 292 -15.77 10.53 -0.01
CA GLY A 292 -14.65 10.31 0.89
C GLY A 292 -14.99 10.56 2.36
N LEU A 293 -15.73 11.65 2.66
CA LEU A 293 -16.18 11.93 4.02
C LEU A 293 -17.30 10.98 4.46
N ALA A 294 -18.23 10.61 3.58
CA ALA A 294 -19.24 9.60 3.89
C ALA A 294 -18.61 8.25 4.23
N GLU A 295 -17.57 7.86 3.49
CA GLU A 295 -16.80 6.65 3.78
C GLU A 295 -16.03 6.76 5.10
N LEU A 296 -15.37 7.89 5.38
CA LEU A 296 -14.74 8.13 6.68
C LEU A 296 -15.74 7.98 7.83
N GLN A 297 -16.92 8.60 7.71
CA GLN A 297 -17.98 8.51 8.71
C GLN A 297 -18.44 7.07 8.95
N ALA A 298 -18.55 6.25 7.90
CA ALA A 298 -18.89 4.83 8.02
C ALA A 298 -17.81 4.04 8.77
N ARG A 299 -16.53 4.38 8.57
CA ARG A 299 -15.38 3.73 9.21
C ARG A 299 -15.20 4.14 10.67
N THR A 300 -15.53 5.38 11.02
CA THR A 300 -15.34 5.91 12.38
C THR A 300 -16.58 5.78 13.25
N ALA A 301 -17.79 5.64 12.69
CA ALA A 301 -19.04 5.59 13.46
C ALA A 301 -19.01 4.54 14.58
N GLY A 302 -19.26 4.98 15.82
CA GLY A 302 -19.32 4.11 17.00
C GLY A 302 -17.97 3.52 17.42
N ARG A 303 -16.85 3.97 16.83
CA ARG A 303 -15.49 3.50 17.16
C ARG A 303 -14.80 4.42 18.18
N THR A 304 -13.73 3.88 18.76
CA THR A 304 -12.82 4.59 19.67
C THR A 304 -11.40 4.50 19.16
N PHE A 305 -10.62 5.55 19.40
CA PHE A 305 -9.30 5.72 18.80
C PHE A 305 -8.25 6.12 19.84
N LYS A 306 -7.04 5.57 19.68
CA LYS A 306 -5.81 6.07 20.31
C LYS A 306 -5.06 6.96 19.32
N GLY A 307 -4.22 7.87 19.80
CA GLY A 307 -3.60 8.87 18.94
C GLY A 307 -2.85 9.96 19.67
N CYS A 308 -2.35 10.93 18.90
CA CYS A 308 -1.74 12.15 19.41
C CYS A 308 -2.05 13.36 18.53
N PHE A 309 -2.05 14.54 19.16
CA PHE A 309 -1.96 15.85 18.53
C PHE A 309 -0.58 16.40 18.83
N ILE A 310 0.17 16.77 17.80
CA ILE A 310 1.55 17.24 17.90
C ILE A 310 1.63 18.57 17.16
N SER A 311 2.19 19.58 17.82
CA SER A 311 2.38 20.92 17.28
C SER A 311 3.86 21.24 17.16
N TYR A 312 4.24 21.81 16.02
CA TYR A 312 5.57 22.35 15.77
C TYR A 312 5.47 23.82 15.40
N GLU A 313 6.37 24.64 15.91
CA GLU A 313 6.52 26.05 15.56
C GLU A 313 7.54 26.23 14.43
N LYS A 314 7.24 27.13 13.50
CA LYS A 314 8.15 27.61 12.45
C LYS A 314 8.34 29.12 12.56
N GLY A 315 8.76 29.54 13.76
CA GLY A 315 8.86 30.95 14.12
C GLY A 315 7.49 31.57 14.44
N PRO A 316 7.41 32.91 14.58
CA PRO A 316 6.25 33.57 15.16
C PRO A 316 4.99 33.59 14.28
N TRP A 317 5.10 33.21 13.00
CA TRP A 317 4.04 33.34 12.01
C TRP A 317 3.79 32.04 11.24
N GLY A 318 4.24 30.89 11.76
CA GLY A 318 4.00 29.63 11.08
C GLY A 318 4.10 28.43 11.99
N GLY A 319 3.43 27.35 11.61
CA GLY A 319 3.42 26.13 12.39
C GLY A 319 2.91 24.92 11.62
N ILE A 320 3.08 23.77 12.24
CA ILE A 320 2.66 22.47 11.72
C ILE A 320 1.86 21.78 12.80
N GLN A 321 0.66 21.33 12.46
CA GLN A 321 -0.14 20.47 13.31
C GLN A 321 -0.20 19.09 12.68
N VAL A 322 0.22 18.08 13.44
CA VAL A 322 0.13 16.67 13.06
C VAL A 322 -0.81 15.99 14.03
N LYS A 323 -1.86 15.34 13.51
CA LYS A 323 -2.81 14.57 14.30
C LYS A 323 -2.92 13.18 13.71
N PHE A 324 -2.88 12.15 14.53
CA PHE A 324 -3.10 10.79 14.06
C PHE A 324 -4.04 10.02 14.98
N TYR A 325 -4.77 9.09 14.39
CA TYR A 325 -5.76 8.25 15.05
C TYR A 325 -5.62 6.80 14.60
N VAL A 326 -5.76 5.89 15.54
CA VAL A 326 -5.75 4.44 15.30
C VAL A 326 -6.91 3.81 16.05
N ASP A 327 -7.81 3.16 15.31
CA ASP A 327 -8.97 2.44 15.86
C ASP A 327 -8.47 1.34 16.80
N THR A 328 -9.00 1.32 18.03
CA THR A 328 -8.56 0.39 19.07
C THR A 328 -8.99 -1.06 18.84
N VAL A 329 -9.90 -1.29 17.89
CA VAL A 329 -10.46 -2.60 17.53
C VAL A 329 -9.94 -3.05 16.17
N THR A 330 -10.07 -2.22 15.14
CA THR A 330 -9.79 -2.61 13.74
C THR A 330 -8.36 -2.28 13.30
N GLY A 331 -7.67 -1.39 14.02
CA GLY A 331 -6.37 -0.87 13.58
C GLY A 331 -6.45 0.07 12.38
N TYR A 332 -7.66 0.42 11.90
CA TYR A 332 -7.85 1.49 10.92
C TYR A 332 -7.17 2.77 11.41
N ARG A 333 -6.42 3.42 10.53
CA ARG A 333 -5.60 4.56 10.89
C ARG A 333 -5.80 5.71 9.91
N ILE A 334 -5.71 6.92 10.45
CA ILE A 334 -5.72 8.14 9.66
C ILE A 334 -4.88 9.21 10.34
N LEU A 335 -4.10 9.92 9.55
CA LEU A 335 -3.23 11.00 9.95
C LEU A 335 -3.57 12.24 9.11
N SER A 336 -3.54 13.39 9.76
CA SER A 336 -3.70 14.70 9.14
C SER A 336 -2.54 15.61 9.53
N GLU A 337 -2.01 16.31 8.54
CA GLU A 337 -1.02 17.37 8.70
C GLU A 337 -1.58 18.67 8.15
N GLN A 338 -1.38 19.75 8.90
CA GLN A 338 -1.71 21.09 8.45
C GLN A 338 -0.52 22.01 8.67
N HIS A 339 -0.04 22.60 7.57
CA HIS A 339 0.99 23.62 7.58
C HIS A 339 0.32 24.97 7.40
N TRP A 340 0.75 25.94 8.17
CA TRP A 340 0.32 27.32 8.03
C TRP A 340 1.50 28.27 8.17
N SER A 341 1.48 29.34 7.38
CA SER A 341 2.42 30.45 7.45
C SER A 341 1.71 31.74 7.03
N GLU A 342 1.78 32.76 7.89
CA GLU A 342 1.28 34.12 7.68
C GLU A 342 2.36 35.07 7.15
#